data_AF-A0ABD5DHT0-F1
#
_entry.id   AF-A0ABD5DHT0-F1
#
_cell.length_a   1.000
_cell.length_b   1.000
_cell.length_c   1.000
_cell.angle_alpha   90.00
_cell.angle_beta   90.00
_cell.angle_gamma   90.00
#
_symmetry.space_group_name_H-M   'P 1'
#
loop_
_entity.id
_entity.type
_entity.pdbx_description
1 polymer ?
#
loop_
_entity_poly.entity_id
_entity_poly.type
_entity_poly.pdbx_seq_one_letter_code
_entity_poly.pdbx_strand_id
1 'polypeptide(L)'
;LHRLLGAQPGSQRMRYHAGNPLHLDVLVVDEASMIDLPMMSRLIDALPAHGRVIFLGDRDQLASVEAGAVLGDICAWASSGYTA
;
A
#
# COMPACT_ATOMS: atom_id res chain seq x y z
N LEU A 1 7.47 -4.48 -0.52
CA LEU A 1 6.52 -4.25 -1.63
C LEU A 1 7.13 -4.35 -3.02
N HIS A 2 8.27 -3.69 -3.31
CA HIS A 2 8.94 -3.77 -4.62
C HIS A 2 9.09 -5.20 -5.20
N ARG A 3 9.54 -6.15 -4.38
CA ARG A 3 9.68 -7.55 -4.81
C ARG A 3 8.34 -8.22 -5.12
N LEU A 4 7.30 -7.93 -4.32
CA LEU A 4 5.94 -8.43 -4.54
C LEU A 4 5.39 -7.93 -5.88
N LEU A 5 5.52 -6.63 -6.14
CA LEU A 5 5.10 -6.00 -7.40
C LEU A 5 6.01 -6.34 -8.59
N GLY A 6 7.11 -7.04 -8.36
CA GLY A 6 8.06 -7.42 -9.39
C GLY A 6 8.74 -6.22 -10.03
N ALA A 7 9.29 -5.32 -9.21
CA ALA A 7 10.07 -4.17 -9.66
C ALA A 7 11.23 -4.62 -10.57
N GLN A 8 11.31 -4.07 -11.78
CA GLN A 8 12.36 -4.39 -12.73
C GLN A 8 13.59 -3.48 -12.53
N PRO A 9 14.79 -4.05 -12.31
CA PRO A 9 16.01 -3.26 -12.13
C PRO A 9 16.24 -2.27 -13.28
N GLY A 10 16.65 -1.05 -12.95
CA GLY A 10 16.93 0.00 -13.93
C GLY A 10 15.69 0.61 -14.60
N SER A 11 14.48 0.31 -14.13
CA SER A 11 13.25 0.90 -14.65
C SER A 11 12.25 1.20 -13.53
N GLN A 12 11.25 2.02 -13.85
CA GLN A 12 10.10 2.27 -12.98
C GLN A 12 8.96 1.26 -13.18
N ARG A 13 9.15 0.23 -14.02
CA ARG A 13 8.10 -0.73 -14.35
C ARG A 13 7.94 -1.76 -13.24
N MET A 14 6.68 -2.03 -12.91
CA MET A 14 6.26 -3.11 -12.04
C MET A 14 5.66 -4.23 -12.91
N ARG A 15 5.98 -5.49 -12.60
CA ARG A 15 5.36 -6.65 -13.26
C ARG A 15 3.86 -6.70 -13.00
N TYR A 16 3.45 -6.39 -11.77
CA TYR A 16 2.04 -6.38 -11.38
C TYR A 16 1.51 -4.95 -11.35
N HIS A 17 0.34 -4.76 -11.97
CA HIS A 17 -0.35 -3.50 -12.19
C HIS A 17 -1.81 -3.78 -12.61
N ALA A 18 -2.61 -2.76 -12.92
CA ALA A 18 -4.03 -2.94 -13.26
C ALA A 18 -4.34 -3.88 -14.44
N GLY A 19 -3.38 -4.06 -15.36
CA GLY A 19 -3.50 -4.97 -16.51
C GLY A 19 -2.93 -6.37 -16.26
N ASN A 20 -2.26 -6.58 -15.13
CA ASN A 20 -1.73 -7.85 -14.68
C ASN A 20 -1.75 -7.87 -13.14
N PRO A 21 -2.94 -8.07 -12.52
CA PRO A 21 -3.09 -7.98 -11.08
C PRO A 21 -2.38 -9.12 -10.35
N LEU A 22 -2.17 -8.93 -9.05
CA LEU A 22 -1.66 -9.95 -8.14
C LEU A 22 -2.65 -11.13 -8.07
N HIS A 23 -2.12 -12.35 -8.04
CA HIS A 23 -2.91 -13.56 -7.87
C HIS A 23 -3.01 -13.90 -6.38
N LEU A 24 -3.85 -13.17 -5.66
CA LEU A 24 -4.09 -13.37 -4.23
C LEU A 24 -5.52 -12.97 -3.86
N ASP A 25 -6.07 -13.62 -2.84
CA ASP A 25 -7.37 -13.24 -2.26
C ASP A 25 -7.21 -12.24 -1.12
N VAL A 26 -6.11 -12.35 -0.37
CA VAL A 26 -5.81 -11.52 0.81
C VAL A 26 -4.33 -11.15 0.79
N LEU A 27 -4.05 -9.85 0.96
CA LEU A 27 -2.72 -9.31 1.16
C LEU A 27 -2.63 -8.67 2.54
N VAL A 28 -1.67 -9.10 3.35
CA VAL A 28 -1.32 -8.43 4.60
C VAL A 28 -0.02 -7.67 4.38
N VAL A 29 -0.04 -6.37 4.64
CA VAL A 29 1.12 -5.51 4.52
C VAL A 29 1.48 -4.99 5.89
N ASP A 30 2.61 -5.46 6.39
CA ASP A 30 3.20 -4.99 7.64
C ASP A 30 4.03 -3.72 7.43
N GLU A 31 4.22 -2.96 8.51
CA GLU A 31 4.94 -1.68 8.52
C GLU A 31 4.44 -0.66 7.48
N ALA A 32 3.11 -0.55 7.37
CA ALA A 32 2.46 0.30 6.38
C ALA A 32 2.72 1.81 6.55
N SER A 33 3.20 2.23 7.73
CA SER A 33 3.63 3.61 8.03
C SER A 33 4.82 4.06 7.17
N MET A 34 5.65 3.11 6.72
CA MET A 34 6.79 3.37 5.84
C MET A 34 6.43 3.42 4.36
N ILE A 35 5.17 3.20 3.97
CA ILE A 35 4.75 3.20 2.57
C ILE A 35 4.49 4.63 2.12
N ASP A 36 5.22 5.09 1.10
CA ASP A 36 4.97 6.36 0.42
C ASP A 36 3.77 6.30 -0.54
N LEU A 37 3.32 7.49 -0.96
CA LEU A 37 2.16 7.62 -1.85
C LEU A 37 2.34 6.93 -3.22
N PRO A 38 3.48 7.07 -3.93
CA PRO A 38 3.71 6.36 -5.18
C PRO A 38 3.64 4.83 -5.05
N MET A 39 4.22 4.26 -4.00
CA MET A 39 4.21 2.83 -3.72
C MET A 39 2.80 2.35 -3.39
N MET A 40 2.05 3.10 -2.57
CA MET A 40 0.66 2.78 -2.27
C MET A 40 -0.20 2.78 -3.52
N SER A 41 -0.06 3.79 -4.39
CA SER A 41 -0.80 3.85 -5.66
C SER A 41 -0.52 2.62 -6.54
N ARG A 42 0.76 2.26 -6.72
CA ARG A 42 1.14 1.06 -7.49
C ARG A 42 0.63 -0.23 -6.86
N LEU A 43 0.60 -0.30 -5.53
CA LEU A 43 0.07 -1.43 -4.81
C LEU A 43 -1.43 -1.60 -5.08
N ILE A 44 -2.20 -0.52 -4.95
CA ILE A 44 -3.65 -0.53 -5.18
C ILE A 44 -3.98 -0.93 -6.62
N ASP A 45 -3.29 -0.35 -7.61
CA ASP A 45 -3.47 -0.71 -9.02
C ASP A 45 -3.22 -2.20 -9.29
N ALA A 46 -2.30 -2.82 -8.54
CA ALA A 46 -1.95 -4.22 -8.72
C ALA A 46 -2.92 -5.18 -8.00
N LEU A 47 -3.88 -4.70 -7.20
CA LEU A 47 -4.82 -5.58 -6.52
C LEU A 47 -5.91 -6.08 -7.47
N PRO A 48 -6.29 -7.36 -7.37
CA PRO A 48 -7.49 -7.83 -8.07
C PRO A 48 -8.74 -7.23 -7.42
N ALA A 49 -9.82 -7.09 -8.18
CA ALA A 49 -11.08 -6.49 -7.69
C ALA A 49 -11.72 -7.24 -6.50
N HIS A 50 -11.44 -8.54 -6.35
CA HIS A 50 -11.89 -9.35 -5.21
C HIS A 50 -10.89 -9.36 -4.04
N GLY A 51 -9.70 -8.79 -4.24
CA GLY A 51 -8.61 -8.83 -3.28
C GLY A 51 -8.93 -7.99 -2.05
N ARG A 52 -8.64 -8.55 -0.88
CA ARG A 52 -8.70 -7.82 0.39
C ARG A 52 -7.30 -7.45 0.85
N VAL A 53 -7.13 -6.24 1.38
CA VAL A 53 -5.85 -5.79 1.92
C VAL A 53 -6.01 -5.39 3.38
N ILE A 54 -5.07 -5.84 4.20
CA ILE A 54 -4.96 -5.47 5.60
C ILE A 54 -3.62 -4.77 5.77
N PHE A 55 -3.67 -3.49 6.09
CA PHE A 55 -2.49 -2.70 6.45
C PHE A 55 -2.29 -2.76 7.96
N LEU A 56 -1.09 -3.13 8.38
CA LEU A 56 -0.63 -3.11 9.75
C LEU A 56 0.48 -2.08 9.85
N GLY A 57 0.42 -1.21 10.84
CA GLY A 57 1.43 -0.17 11.04
C GLY A 57 1.07 0.71 12.22
N ASP A 58 2.04 1.49 12.65
CA ASP A 58 1.88 2.45 13.73
C ASP A 58 1.78 3.87 13.16
N ARG A 59 0.72 4.59 13.54
CA ARG A 59 0.50 5.98 13.11
C ARG A 59 1.56 6.93 13.69
N ASP A 60 2.07 6.61 14.88
CA ASP A 60 2.94 7.51 15.64
C ASP A 60 4.45 7.21 15.37
N GLN A 61 4.75 6.22 14.54
CA GLN A 61 6.11 5.97 14.03
C GLN A 61 6.53 6.99 12.96
N LEU A 62 7.84 7.12 12.74
CA LEU A 62 8.40 7.97 11.68
C LEU A 62 7.77 7.57 10.33
N ALA A 63 7.10 8.54 9.71
CA ALA A 63 6.52 8.36 8.39
C ALA A 63 7.60 8.08 7.34
N SER A 64 7.19 7.57 6.17
CA SER A 64 8.09 7.43 5.02
C SER A 64 8.93 8.69 4.81
N VAL A 65 10.21 8.49 4.49
CA VAL A 65 11.18 9.57 4.18
C VAL A 65 10.79 10.29 2.87
N GLU A 66 10.00 9.64 2.02
CA GLU A 66 9.48 10.20 0.78
C GLU A 66 8.13 10.92 0.97
N ALA A 67 7.73 11.72 -0.01
CA ALA A 67 6.54 12.55 0.10
C ALA A 67 5.24 11.72 0.26
N GLY A 68 4.49 12.03 1.32
CA GLY A 68 3.14 11.50 1.57
C GLY A 68 3.10 10.47 2.69
N ALA A 69 2.64 10.90 3.87
CA ALA A 69 2.40 10.04 5.03
C ALA A 69 1.02 9.35 4.90
N VAL A 70 0.89 8.43 3.94
CA VAL A 70 -0.41 7.85 3.55
C VAL A 70 -1.16 7.24 4.72
N LEU A 71 -0.50 6.40 5.51
CA LEU A 71 -1.14 5.76 6.66
C LEU A 71 -1.56 6.79 7.71
N GLY A 72 -0.73 7.81 7.95
CA GLY A 72 -1.02 8.89 8.89
C GLY A 72 -2.29 9.65 8.51
N ASP A 73 -2.40 10.03 7.23
CA ASP A 73 -3.57 10.76 6.70
C ASP A 73 -4.85 9.91 6.74
N ILE A 74 -4.76 8.61 6.44
CA ILE A 74 -5.89 7.67 6.56
C ILE A 74 -6.31 7.53 8.03
N CYS A 75 -5.35 7.31 8.92
CA CYS A 75 -5.60 7.10 10.35
C CYS A 75 -6.05 8.38 11.08
N ALA A 76 -5.87 9.57 10.52
CA ALA A 76 -6.40 10.81 11.09
C ALA A 76 -7.93 10.73 11.30
N TRP A 77 -8.63 10.07 10.36
CA TRP A 77 -10.08 9.86 10.41
C TRP A 77 -10.51 8.78 11.41
N ALA A 78 -9.59 7.98 11.95
CA ALA A 78 -9.93 6.93 12.93
C ALA A 78 -10.58 7.51 14.19
N SER A 79 -10.22 8.74 14.55
CA SER A 79 -10.78 9.48 15.69
C SER A 79 -12.26 9.85 15.51
N SER A 80 -12.78 9.86 14.27
CA SER A 80 -14.18 10.16 13.98
C SER A 80 -15.12 8.98 14.26
N GLY A 81 -14.57 7.80 14.60
CA GLY A 81 -15.33 6.58 14.83
C GLY A 81 -15.78 5.91 13.52
N TYR A 82 -15.92 4.59 13.55
CA TYR A 82 -16.48 3.85 12.42
C TYR A 82 -18.00 3.86 12.52
N THR A 83 -18.67 4.49 11.55
CA THR A 83 -20.12 4.33 11.35
C THR A 83 -20.31 3.16 10.38
N ALA A 84 -20.86 2.06 10.87
CA ALA A 84 -21.21 0.88 10.09
C ALA A 84 -22.53 1.08 9.34
#